data_AF-A0A7D6AD39-F1
#
_entry.id   AF-A0A7D6AD39-F1
#
_cell.length_a   1.000
_cell.length_b   1.000
_cell.length_c   1.000
_cell.angle_alpha   90.00
_cell.angle_beta   90.00
_cell.angle_gamma   90.00
#
_symmetry.space_group_name_H-M   'P 1'
#
loop_
_entity.id
_entity.type
_entity.pdbx_description
1 polymer ?
#
loop_
_entity_poly.entity_id
_entity_poly.type
_entity_poly.pdbx_seq_one_letter_code
_entity_poly.pdbx_strand_id
1 'polypeptide(L)'
;MSNALLRELVLNQALKITPFTYLDNTFYVKELDVGTMNYIQRKLRQIKMKLAEEQDIYLDEEDSDQFNEAMNRVYDEFDVARMLAFKLCDEKGELLFDAENEEDLRGLNRLGQGFSNAVFNAEGGNGKNSQTDDNSK
;
A
#
# COMPACT_ATOMS: atom_id res chain seq x y z
N MET A 1 11.16 25.29 21.40
CA MET A 1 10.00 25.38 20.50
C MET A 1 8.74 25.34 21.35
N SER A 2 7.74 26.19 21.11
CA SER A 2 6.49 26.15 21.88
C SER A 2 5.57 25.03 21.39
N ASN A 3 4.65 24.56 22.24
CA ASN A 3 3.67 23.53 21.85
C ASN A 3 2.78 23.96 20.67
N ALA A 4 2.43 25.25 20.58
CA ALA A 4 1.66 25.79 19.46
C ALA A 4 2.42 25.68 18.14
N LEU A 5 3.71 26.05 18.14
CA LEU A 5 4.55 25.98 16.95
C LEU A 5 4.83 24.53 16.53
N LEU A 6 4.99 23.62 17.50
CA LEU A 6 5.11 22.18 17.23
C LEU A 6 3.83 21.62 16.60
N ARG A 7 2.65 21.99 17.11
CA ARG A 7 1.35 21.57 16.56
C ARG A 7 1.18 22.03 15.11
N GLU A 8 1.50 23.29 14.81
CA GLU A 8 1.41 23.80 13.44
C GLU A 8 2.38 23.09 12.50
N LEU A 9 3.60 22.78 12.94
CA LEU A 9 4.54 22.01 12.14
C LEU A 9 4.00 20.62 11.80
N VAL A 10 3.40 19.92 12.76
CA VAL A 10 2.80 18.58 12.53
C VAL A 10 1.66 18.65 11.53
N LEU A 11 0.76 19.63 11.66
CA LEU A 11 -0.43 19.72 10.79
C LEU A 11 -0.14 20.22 9.37
N ASN A 12 1.04 20.80 9.13
CA ASN A 12 1.46 21.29 7.82
C ASN A 12 2.51 20.40 7.13
N GLN A 13 2.71 19.16 7.61
CA GLN A 13 3.56 18.21 6.88
C GLN A 13 2.94 17.89 5.52
N ALA A 14 3.68 18.15 4.45
CA ALA A 14 3.28 17.77 3.11
C ALA A 14 3.49 16.27 2.90
N LEU A 15 2.63 15.65 2.09
CA LEU A 15 2.83 14.26 1.70
C LEU A 15 4.07 14.10 0.84
N LYS A 16 4.86 13.08 1.15
CA LYS A 16 6.05 12.79 0.39
C LYS A 16 5.69 12.13 -0.94
N ILE A 17 6.23 12.67 -2.03
CA ILE A 17 6.28 12.01 -3.34
C ILE A 17 7.72 11.58 -3.55
N THR A 18 7.94 10.29 -3.78
CA THR A 18 9.27 9.72 -3.94
C THR A 18 9.47 9.25 -5.38
N PRO A 19 10.40 9.87 -6.14
CA PRO A 19 10.77 9.35 -7.45
C PRO A 19 11.59 8.06 -7.30
N PHE A 20 11.44 7.15 -8.25
CA PHE A 20 12.29 5.97 -8.39
C PHE A 20 12.55 5.67 -9.87
N THR A 21 13.71 5.10 -10.18
CA THR A 21 14.09 4.74 -11.55
C THR A 21 13.93 3.23 -11.76
N TYR A 22 13.32 2.85 -12.87
CA TYR A 22 13.21 1.45 -13.31
C TYR A 22 13.33 1.36 -14.82
N LEU A 23 14.26 0.52 -15.32
CA LEU A 23 14.56 0.38 -16.76
C LEU A 23 14.66 1.75 -17.46
N ASP A 24 15.52 2.62 -16.94
CA ASP A 24 15.81 3.97 -17.45
C ASP A 24 14.65 4.98 -17.44
N ASN A 25 13.49 4.61 -16.90
CA ASN A 25 12.34 5.50 -16.74
C ASN A 25 12.20 5.97 -15.28
N THR A 26 11.76 7.21 -15.09
CA THR A 26 11.43 7.77 -13.76
C THR A 26 9.95 7.62 -13.49
N PHE A 27 9.62 7.05 -12.35
CA PHE A 27 8.28 6.87 -11.82
C PHE A 27 8.17 7.51 -10.43
N TYR A 28 6.94 7.65 -9.92
CA TYR A 28 6.70 8.28 -8.63
C TYR A 28 5.77 7.43 -7.76
N VAL A 29 6.09 7.38 -6.48
CA VAL A 29 5.20 6.82 -5.44
C VAL A 29 4.82 7.90 -4.45
N LYS A 30 3.55 7.91 -4.04
CA LYS A 30 3.04 8.82 -3.03
C LYS A 30 2.93 8.11 -1.68
N GLU A 31 3.37 8.80 -0.63
CA GLU A 31 3.08 8.43 0.75
C GLU A 31 1.57 8.50 1.01
N LEU A 32 1.04 7.48 1.66
CA LEU A 32 -0.36 7.45 2.06
C LEU A 32 -0.58 8.35 3.28
N ASP A 33 -1.43 9.38 3.13
CA ASP A 33 -1.88 10.14 4.29
C ASP A 33 -2.72 9.26 5.24
N VAL A 34 -2.82 9.67 6.50
CA VAL A 34 -3.54 8.91 7.53
C VAL A 34 -5.01 8.69 7.17
N GLY A 35 -5.66 9.67 6.53
CA GLY A 35 -7.05 9.56 6.08
C GLY A 35 -7.21 8.54 4.94
N THR A 36 -6.33 8.60 3.96
CA THR A 36 -6.27 7.66 2.83
C THR A 36 -5.96 6.24 3.31
N MET A 37 -5.01 6.06 4.23
CA MET A 37 -4.73 4.75 4.83
C MET A 37 -5.97 4.18 5.55
N ASN A 38 -6.68 4.99 6.33
CA ASN A 38 -7.93 4.57 6.98
C ASN A 38 -9.01 4.18 5.96
N TYR A 39 -9.13 4.96 4.87
CA TYR A 39 -10.03 4.66 3.78
C TYR A 39 -9.69 3.31 3.13
N ILE A 40 -8.41 3.10 2.78
CA ILE A 40 -7.90 1.87 2.17
C ILE A 40 -8.19 0.66 3.07
N GLN A 41 -7.84 0.72 4.35
CA GLN A 41 -8.06 -0.39 5.29
C GLN A 41 -9.54 -0.77 5.39
N ARG A 42 -10.42 0.22 5.56
CA ARG A 42 -11.87 -0.02 5.59
C ARG A 42 -12.35 -0.62 4.27
N LYS A 43 -11.86 -0.11 3.15
CA LYS A 43 -12.30 -0.53 1.82
C LYS A 43 -11.83 -1.93 1.47
N LEU A 44 -10.56 -2.26 1.71
CA LEU A 44 -10.02 -3.61 1.54
C LEU A 44 -10.75 -4.61 2.43
N ARG A 45 -11.11 -4.24 3.66
CA ARG A 45 -11.95 -5.08 4.51
C ARG A 45 -13.31 -5.36 3.88
N GLN A 46 -13.99 -4.35 3.33
CA GLN A 46 -15.28 -4.53 2.65
C GLN A 46 -15.16 -5.41 1.39
N ILE A 47 -14.09 -5.24 0.62
CA ILE A 47 -13.81 -6.08 -0.57
C ILE A 47 -13.60 -7.53 -0.13
N LYS A 48 -12.78 -7.78 0.90
CA LYS A 48 -12.57 -9.12 1.44
C LYS A 48 -13.85 -9.76 1.97
N MET A 49 -14.74 -9.01 2.61
CA MET A 49 -16.03 -9.56 3.06
C MET A 49 -16.89 -10.03 1.88
N LYS A 50 -16.93 -9.28 0.78
CA LYS A 50 -17.64 -9.70 -0.44
C LYS A 50 -17.00 -10.93 -1.08
N LEU A 51 -15.67 -10.95 -1.18
CA LEU A 51 -14.93 -12.10 -1.69
C LEU A 51 -15.14 -13.35 -0.83
N ALA A 52 -15.27 -13.19 0.49
CA ALA A 52 -15.61 -14.29 1.39
C ALA A 52 -16.96 -14.91 1.03
N GLU A 53 -17.99 -14.07 0.82
CA GLU A 53 -19.32 -14.51 0.38
C GLU A 53 -19.26 -15.24 -0.97
N GLU A 54 -18.54 -14.68 -1.95
CA GLU A 54 -18.33 -15.29 -3.27
C GLU A 54 -17.56 -16.62 -3.23
N GLN A 55 -16.73 -16.82 -2.19
CA GLN A 55 -15.92 -18.02 -1.97
C GLN A 55 -16.59 -19.01 -0.99
N ASP A 56 -17.85 -18.79 -0.62
CA ASP A 56 -18.59 -19.58 0.37
C ASP A 56 -17.86 -19.70 1.74
N ILE A 57 -17.11 -18.66 2.12
CA ILE A 57 -16.42 -18.55 3.40
C ILE A 57 -17.35 -17.89 4.42
N TYR A 58 -17.75 -18.64 5.44
CA TYR A 58 -18.54 -18.11 6.55
C TYR A 58 -17.73 -17.16 7.42
N LEU A 59 -18.29 -15.98 7.70
CA LEU A 59 -17.74 -14.97 8.59
C LEU A 59 -18.61 -14.90 9.87
N ASP A 60 -18.11 -15.45 10.97
CA ASP A 60 -18.80 -15.38 12.26
C ASP A 60 -18.58 -14.00 12.90
N GLU A 61 -19.60 -13.13 12.90
CA GLU A 61 -19.47 -11.79 13.48
C GLU A 61 -19.52 -11.77 15.02
N GLU A 62 -19.94 -12.87 15.65
CA GLU A 62 -20.06 -12.99 17.11
C GLU A 62 -18.75 -13.53 17.74
N ASP A 63 -17.93 -14.25 16.98
CA ASP A 63 -16.61 -14.74 17.37
C ASP A 63 -15.50 -14.00 16.61
N SER A 64 -14.85 -13.04 17.27
CA SER A 64 -13.80 -12.23 16.65
C SER A 64 -12.59 -13.03 16.16
N ASP A 65 -12.27 -14.13 16.82
CA ASP A 65 -11.10 -14.93 16.47
C ASP A 65 -11.40 -15.74 15.20
N GLN A 66 -12.57 -16.38 15.15
CA GLN A 66 -13.04 -17.08 13.95
C GLN A 66 -13.26 -16.13 12.77
N PHE A 67 -13.81 -14.93 13.01
CA PHE A 67 -13.96 -13.89 11.99
C PHE A 67 -12.61 -13.57 11.33
N ASN A 68 -11.60 -13.28 12.14
CA ASN A 68 -10.28 -12.87 11.65
C ASN A 68 -9.57 -14.01 10.93
N GLU A 69 -9.69 -15.25 11.42
CA GLU A 69 -9.17 -16.43 10.74
C GLU A 69 -9.85 -16.65 9.38
N ALA A 70 -11.16 -16.49 9.30
CA ALA A 70 -11.91 -16.57 8.03
C ALA A 70 -11.47 -15.48 7.04
N MET A 71 -11.36 -14.24 7.50
CA MET A 71 -10.90 -13.11 6.68
C MET A 71 -9.46 -13.29 6.14
N ASN A 72 -8.59 -13.99 6.87
CA ASN A 72 -7.23 -14.30 6.42
C ASN A 72 -7.19 -15.41 5.36
N ARG A 73 -8.24 -16.24 5.26
CA ARG A 73 -8.37 -17.29 4.24
C ARG A 73 -8.95 -16.79 2.91
N VAL A 74 -9.57 -15.60 2.91
CA VAL A 74 -10.12 -14.99 1.71
C VAL A 74 -9.01 -14.70 0.71
N TYR A 75 -9.13 -15.26 -0.49
CA TYR A 75 -8.22 -14.98 -1.60
C TYR A 75 -8.69 -13.73 -2.36
N ASP A 76 -7.84 -12.70 -2.45
CA ASP A 76 -8.04 -11.57 -3.37
C ASP A 76 -6.97 -11.64 -4.47
N GLU A 77 -7.40 -11.95 -5.70
CA GLU A 77 -6.50 -12.04 -6.85
C GLU A 77 -5.80 -10.71 -7.18
N PHE A 78 -6.32 -9.58 -6.67
CA PHE A 78 -5.84 -8.23 -6.94
C PHE A 78 -5.19 -7.55 -5.73
N ASP A 79 -4.94 -8.24 -4.61
CA ASP A 79 -4.45 -7.61 -3.36
C ASP A 79 -3.21 -6.71 -3.59
N VAL A 80 -2.21 -7.25 -4.28
CA VAL A 80 -0.98 -6.51 -4.62
C VAL A 80 -1.27 -5.39 -5.63
N ALA A 81 -2.08 -5.65 -6.66
CA ALA A 81 -2.45 -4.64 -7.65
C ALA A 81 -3.19 -3.44 -7.02
N ARG A 82 -4.12 -3.67 -6.09
CA ARG A 82 -4.80 -2.60 -5.35
C ARG A 82 -3.80 -1.75 -4.57
N MET A 83 -2.83 -2.39 -3.91
CA MET A 83 -1.79 -1.68 -3.17
C MET A 83 -0.90 -0.84 -4.09
N LEU A 84 -0.58 -1.34 -5.30
CA LEU A 84 0.15 -0.56 -6.30
C LEU A 84 -0.68 0.65 -6.79
N ALA A 85 -1.98 0.47 -7.04
CA ALA A 85 -2.88 1.54 -7.47
C ALA A 85 -2.97 2.69 -6.46
N PHE A 86 -2.92 2.39 -5.16
CA PHE A 86 -2.91 3.41 -4.12
C PHE A 86 -1.60 4.21 -4.02
N LYS A 87 -0.52 3.75 -4.64
CA LYS A 87 0.83 4.34 -4.47
C LYS A 87 1.37 4.99 -5.74
N LEU A 88 1.14 4.36 -6.89
CA LEU A 88 1.62 4.85 -8.17
C LEU A 88 0.92 6.15 -8.54
N CYS A 89 1.71 7.19 -8.72
CA CYS A 89 1.23 8.53 -8.98
C CYS A 89 2.08 9.24 -10.02
N ASP A 90 1.60 10.39 -10.49
CA ASP A 90 2.41 11.33 -11.24
C ASP A 90 3.33 12.17 -10.32
N GLU A 91 4.10 13.09 -10.91
CA GLU A 91 5.01 13.98 -10.18
C GLU A 91 4.31 14.94 -9.20
N LYS A 92 2.98 15.12 -9.33
CA LYS A 92 2.14 15.96 -8.47
C LYS A 92 1.42 15.16 -7.39
N GLY A 93 1.51 13.83 -7.42
CA GLY A 93 0.87 12.94 -6.46
C GLY A 93 -0.59 12.62 -6.81
N GLU A 94 -0.99 12.80 -8.06
CA GLU A 94 -2.26 12.31 -8.60
C GLU A 94 -2.12 10.81 -8.93
N LEU A 95 -3.05 9.98 -8.45
CA LEU A 95 -2.98 8.53 -8.66
C LEU A 95 -3.19 8.19 -10.14
N LEU A 96 -2.38 7.28 -10.66
CA LEU A 96 -2.43 6.86 -12.06
C LEU A 96 -3.48 5.78 -12.35
N PHE A 97 -3.90 5.06 -11.31
CA PHE A 97 -4.79 3.90 -11.42
C PHE A 97 -5.89 3.97 -10.36
N ASP A 98 -7.05 3.42 -10.68
CA ASP A 98 -8.14 3.23 -9.74
C ASP A 98 -8.08 1.83 -9.13
N ALA A 99 -7.94 1.77 -7.80
CA ALA A 99 -7.86 0.52 -7.04
C ALA A 99 -9.17 -0.29 -7.01
N GLU A 100 -10.27 0.26 -7.56
CA GLU A 100 -11.54 -0.44 -7.76
C GLU A 100 -11.84 -0.77 -9.22
N ASN A 101 -11.08 -0.23 -10.17
CA ASN A 101 -11.27 -0.48 -11.58
C ASN A 101 -10.63 -1.81 -11.98
N GLU A 102 -11.43 -2.77 -12.43
CA GLU A 102 -10.93 -4.11 -12.77
C GLU A 102 -9.93 -4.10 -13.94
N GLU A 103 -10.07 -3.21 -14.92
CA GLU A 103 -9.14 -3.09 -16.04
C GLU A 103 -7.76 -2.65 -15.57
N ASP A 104 -7.71 -1.62 -14.70
CA ASP A 104 -6.46 -1.16 -14.07
C ASP A 104 -5.82 -2.28 -13.25
N LEU A 105 -6.60 -2.98 -12.42
CA LEU A 105 -6.10 -4.06 -11.58
C LEU A 105 -5.56 -5.24 -12.40
N ARG A 106 -6.24 -5.60 -13.51
CA ARG A 106 -5.74 -6.61 -14.46
C ARG A 106 -4.47 -6.16 -15.17
N GLY A 107 -4.35 -4.86 -15.48
CA GLY A 107 -3.13 -4.26 -16.01
C GLY A 107 -1.96 -4.36 -15.02
N LEU A 108 -2.20 -3.96 -13.78
CA LEU A 108 -1.22 -4.00 -12.70
C LEU A 108 -0.77 -5.43 -12.35
N ASN A 109 -1.68 -6.41 -12.36
CA ASN A 109 -1.34 -7.82 -12.13
C ASN A 109 -0.42 -8.43 -13.20
N ARG A 110 -0.30 -7.81 -14.38
CA ARG A 110 0.61 -8.26 -15.44
C ARG A 110 2.02 -7.69 -15.32
N LEU A 111 2.25 -6.77 -14.37
CA LEU A 111 3.56 -6.18 -14.15
C LEU A 111 4.54 -7.24 -13.64
N GLY A 112 5.80 -7.11 -14.06
CA GLY A 112 6.86 -7.97 -13.55
C GLY A 112 7.10 -7.74 -12.06
N GLN A 113 7.41 -8.81 -11.31
CA GLN A 113 7.70 -8.75 -9.87
C GLN A 113 8.79 -7.71 -9.53
N GLY A 114 9.77 -7.52 -10.40
CA GLY A 114 10.84 -6.53 -10.22
C GLY A 114 10.33 -5.09 -10.12
N PHE A 115 9.30 -4.73 -10.91
CA PHE A 115 8.70 -3.40 -10.85
C PHE A 115 7.90 -3.21 -9.57
N SER A 116 7.08 -4.20 -9.18
CA SER A 116 6.33 -4.17 -7.92
C SER A 116 7.26 -4.00 -6.72
N ASN A 117 8.37 -4.74 -6.68
CA ASN A 117 9.39 -4.59 -5.64
C ASN A 117 10.03 -3.19 -5.63
N ALA A 118 10.29 -2.60 -6.81
CA ALA A 118 10.83 -1.25 -6.91
C ALA A 118 9.87 -0.21 -6.31
N VAL A 119 8.57 -0.33 -6.59
CA VAL A 119 7.52 0.53 -6.00
C VAL A 119 7.54 0.46 -4.48
N PHE A 120 7.50 -0.76 -3.91
CA PHE A 120 7.47 -0.93 -2.45
C PHE A 120 8.77 -0.47 -1.76
N ASN A 121 9.92 -0.66 -2.41
CA ASN A 121 11.20 -0.18 -1.88
C ASN A 121 11.34 1.35 -1.93
N ALA A 122 10.73 2.00 -2.92
CA ALA A 122 10.77 3.46 -3.05
C ALA A 122 10.04 4.17 -1.91
N GLU A 123 8.93 3.58 -1.43
CA GLU A 123 8.17 4.12 -0.30
C GLU A 123 8.90 3.90 1.04
N GLY A 124 9.43 2.69 1.26
CA GLY A 124 9.99 2.24 2.55
C GLY A 124 11.39 2.77 2.91
N GLY A 125 11.78 3.96 2.44
CA GLY A 125 13.13 4.51 2.62
C GLY A 125 13.72 4.30 4.03
N ASN A 126 14.68 3.37 4.09
CA ASN A 126 15.48 2.82 5.22
C ASN A 126 14.88 1.66 6.05
N GLY A 127 15.17 0.44 5.60
CA GLY A 127 15.10 -0.80 6.37
C GLY A 127 16.07 -1.90 5.91
N LYS A 128 17.17 -1.58 5.22
CA LYS A 128 18.31 -2.50 5.22
C LYS A 128 18.99 -2.40 6.59
N ASN A 129 18.55 -3.24 7.53
CA ASN A 129 19.53 -3.87 8.43
C ASN A 129 20.33 -4.87 7.58
N SER A 130 21.17 -4.34 6.71
CA SER A 130 22.34 -5.05 6.23
C SER A 130 23.53 -4.25 6.75
N GLN A 131 23.81 -4.43 8.04
CA GLN A 131 25.18 -4.33 8.51
C GLN A 131 25.97 -5.40 7.75
N THR A 132 26.55 -5.01 6.62
CA THR A 132 27.93 -5.42 6.35
C THR A 132 28.80 -4.61 7.30
N ASP A 133 29.02 -5.15 8.49
CA ASP A 133 30.26 -4.86 9.22
C ASP A 133 31.22 -6.00 8.88
N ASP A 134 31.92 -5.81 7.78
CA ASP A 134 33.21 -6.45 7.61
C ASP A 134 34.20 -5.64 8.43
N ASN A 135 34.58 -6.13 9.61
CA ASN A 135 35.80 -5.70 10.27
C ASN A 135 36.42 -6.83 11.13
N SER A 136 37.30 -7.58 10.46
CA SER A 136 38.51 -8.23 10.96
C SER A 136 38.73 -8.30 12.48
N LYS A 137 38.80 -9.54 12.99
CA LYS A 137 39.93 -10.04 13.79
C LYS A 137 40.09 -11.54 13.57
#